data_AF-A0A1L9WF53-F1
#
_entry.id   AF-A0A1L9WF53-F1
#
_cell.length_a   1.000
_cell.length_b   1.000
_cell.length_c   1.000
_cell.angle_alpha   90.00
_cell.angle_beta   90.00
_cell.angle_gamma   90.00
#
_symmetry.space_group_name_H-M   'P 1'
#
loop_
_entity.id
_entity.type
_entity.pdbx_description
1 polymer ?
#
loop_
_entity_poly.entity_id
_entity_poly.type
_entity_poly.pdbx_seq_one_letter_code
_entity_poly.pdbx_strand_id
1 'polypeptide(L)'
;MPFKCIRFFARSEAPRNVRFPDRPDLIFSDCEQDSPGPPQEDDIRTNLTIVHTAAEPEIDLVAVHGWKGHPQASWTSASGVNWLRDMLAQDMPKLNIHSWGYSSPDSSCAGREPSMQALSQKLVSDLWQHRENSKTHELPLVFIAHSAGGSIVKGALLYSASHPDEKFHGVKRSTCGVLYMGTPELDARLEGLASYLAISGGAHAADDAYFKEASWLLHTLRGYEGISQDFRTVYGHEQGANSVQTHVEGTRTARHIYLNTTHDEMNKYDSALDPGYENVRESVIWIAQGIRKDELPS
;
A
#
# COMPACT_ATOMS: atom_id res chain seq x y z
N MET A 1 21.32 -15.41 -15.37
CA MET A 1 20.36 -14.34 -15.69
C MET A 1 18.95 -14.72 -15.25
N PRO A 2 18.45 -14.25 -14.10
CA PRO A 2 17.01 -14.32 -13.87
C PRO A 2 16.47 -13.00 -13.29
N PHE A 3 16.06 -12.11 -14.18
CA PHE A 3 15.12 -11.00 -13.90
C PHE A 3 13.66 -11.45 -14.07
N LYS A 4 13.30 -12.68 -13.67
CA LYS A 4 11.99 -13.28 -13.99
C LYS A 4 10.96 -13.31 -12.85
N CYS A 5 11.34 -13.19 -11.58
CA CYS A 5 10.34 -13.31 -10.50
C CYS A 5 9.57 -12.01 -10.18
N ILE A 6 10.09 -10.83 -10.55
CA ILE A 6 9.29 -9.57 -10.46
C ILE A 6 8.12 -9.59 -11.47
N ARG A 7 8.19 -10.41 -12.53
CA ARG A 7 7.07 -10.58 -13.48
C ARG A 7 5.87 -11.35 -12.93
N PHE A 8 5.93 -11.95 -11.74
CA PHE A 8 4.74 -12.49 -11.09
C PHE A 8 3.75 -11.38 -10.66
N PHE A 9 4.21 -10.14 -10.52
CA PHE A 9 3.40 -9.03 -10.01
C PHE A 9 2.71 -8.18 -11.08
N ALA A 10 2.88 -8.44 -12.38
CA ALA A 10 2.48 -7.47 -13.42
C ALA A 10 1.98 -8.06 -14.76
N ARG A 11 1.48 -9.30 -14.83
CA ARG A 11 0.89 -9.81 -16.09
C ARG A 11 -0.37 -10.65 -15.86
N SER A 12 -1.52 -9.98 -15.97
CA SER A 12 -2.63 -10.52 -16.76
C SER A 12 -2.45 -10.09 -18.23
N GLU A 13 -2.99 -10.87 -19.15
CA GLU A 13 -2.50 -11.04 -20.52
C GLU A 13 -2.80 -9.89 -21.51
N ALA A 14 -1.83 -9.56 -22.39
CA ALA A 14 -2.09 -9.05 -23.75
C ALA A 14 -0.87 -9.29 -24.68
N PRO A 15 -1.09 -9.55 -25.99
CA PRO A 15 -0.10 -10.13 -26.90
C PRO A 15 0.95 -9.14 -27.42
N ARG A 16 2.14 -9.68 -27.73
CA ARG A 16 3.30 -8.98 -28.29
C ARG A 16 3.11 -8.74 -29.78
N ASN A 17 3.32 -7.51 -30.24
CA ASN A 17 4.18 -7.12 -31.37
C ASN A 17 3.71 -5.81 -31.99
N VAL A 18 4.44 -4.70 -31.81
CA VAL A 18 4.68 -3.72 -32.88
C VAL A 18 6.05 -3.08 -32.65
N ARG A 19 6.94 -3.16 -33.64
CA ARG A 19 8.18 -2.37 -33.73
C ARG A 19 7.86 -1.08 -34.48
N PHE A 20 8.38 0.06 -34.02
CA PHE A 20 8.45 1.29 -34.82
C PHE A 20 9.93 1.70 -35.02
N PRO A 21 10.30 2.26 -36.19
CA PRO A 21 11.68 2.52 -36.57
C PRO A 21 12.17 3.92 -36.16
N ASP A 22 13.50 4.04 -36.06
CA ASP A 22 14.29 5.25 -35.78
C ASP A 22 14.02 6.42 -36.73
N ARG A 23 14.02 7.66 -36.20
CA ARG A 23 14.47 8.88 -36.91
C ARG A 23 14.92 10.01 -35.95
N PRO A 24 15.79 10.94 -36.43
CA PRO A 24 16.80 11.60 -35.60
C PRO A 24 16.50 13.07 -35.22
N ASP A 25 17.19 13.49 -34.16
CA ASP A 25 17.68 14.81 -33.73
C ASP A 25 17.04 16.08 -34.32
N LEU A 26 16.34 16.82 -33.46
CA LEU A 26 16.14 18.27 -33.60
C LEU A 26 16.59 18.97 -32.31
N ILE A 27 17.66 19.75 -32.46
CA ILE A 27 18.20 20.66 -31.46
C ILE A 27 17.27 21.88 -31.41
N PHE A 28 16.58 22.08 -30.29
CA PHE A 28 15.98 23.36 -29.94
C PHE A 28 16.62 23.85 -28.63
N SER A 29 17.22 25.04 -28.76
CA SER A 29 17.75 25.85 -27.68
C SER A 29 16.57 26.52 -26.98
N ASP A 30 16.31 26.16 -25.72
CA ASP A 30 15.32 26.86 -24.90
C ASP A 30 15.93 27.33 -23.58
N CYS A 31 15.64 28.59 -23.29
CA CYS A 31 15.97 29.34 -22.09
C CYS A 31 15.52 28.63 -20.82
N GLU A 32 16.41 28.59 -19.83
CA GLU A 32 16.12 28.14 -18.46
C GLU A 32 14.91 28.88 -17.89
N GLN A 33 13.79 28.16 -17.74
CA GLN A 33 12.77 28.48 -16.75
C GLN A 33 12.91 27.47 -15.62
N ASP A 34 13.36 27.96 -14.46
CA ASP A 34 13.38 27.25 -13.18
C ASP A 34 11.95 26.84 -12.80
N SER A 35 11.54 25.66 -13.27
CA SER A 35 10.44 24.91 -12.68
C SER A 35 11.06 23.90 -11.72
N PRO A 36 10.63 23.82 -10.45
CA PRO A 36 11.15 22.80 -9.56
C PRO A 36 10.75 21.43 -10.13
N GLY A 37 11.76 20.64 -10.51
CA GLY A 37 11.57 19.28 -11.00
C GLY A 37 10.91 18.39 -9.94
N PRO A 38 10.38 17.22 -10.34
CA PRO A 38 9.88 16.25 -9.38
C PRO A 38 10.95 15.93 -8.33
N PRO A 39 10.59 15.72 -7.05
CA PRO A 39 11.54 15.36 -6.00
C PRO A 39 12.43 14.21 -6.47
N GLN A 40 13.75 14.41 -6.42
CA GLN A 40 14.72 13.37 -6.75
C GLN A 40 14.55 12.17 -5.81
N GLU A 41 14.62 10.95 -6.35
CA GLU A 41 14.46 9.67 -5.61
C GLU A 41 15.45 9.50 -4.44
N ASP A 42 16.55 10.26 -4.43
CA ASP A 42 17.63 10.17 -3.45
C ASP A 42 17.28 10.66 -2.02
N ASP A 43 16.10 11.26 -1.79
CA ASP A 43 15.74 11.83 -0.47
C ASP A 43 14.61 11.11 0.28
N ILE A 44 14.13 9.96 -0.19
CA ILE A 44 13.16 9.18 0.59
C ILE A 44 13.89 8.52 1.77
N ARG A 45 14.01 9.21 2.90
CA ARG A 45 14.32 8.56 4.18
C ARG A 45 13.09 7.78 4.63
N THR A 46 13.24 6.56 5.15
CA THR A 46 12.08 5.83 5.67
C THR A 46 11.46 6.58 6.85
N ASN A 47 10.34 7.25 6.62
CA ASN A 47 9.71 8.15 7.57
C ASN A 47 8.18 8.18 7.43
N LEU A 48 7.54 8.55 8.54
CA LEU A 48 6.13 8.91 8.54
C LEU A 48 6.02 10.42 8.26
N THR A 49 5.32 10.77 7.18
CA THR A 49 5.07 12.16 6.78
C THR A 49 3.66 12.56 7.18
N ILE A 50 3.51 13.71 7.83
CA ILE A 50 2.20 14.28 8.16
C ILE A 50 1.63 14.94 6.90
N VAL A 51 0.46 14.48 6.46
CA VAL A 51 -0.25 15.01 5.29
C VAL A 51 -1.33 16.00 5.73
N HIS A 52 -2.06 15.67 6.79
CA HIS A 52 -3.08 16.52 7.39
C HIS A 52 -3.18 16.25 8.90
N THR A 53 -3.36 17.31 9.68
CA THR A 53 -3.62 17.25 11.12
C THR A 53 -5.00 17.83 11.39
N ALA A 54 -5.89 17.03 11.97
CA ALA A 54 -7.20 17.50 12.38
C ALA A 54 -7.10 18.25 13.72
N ALA A 55 -7.98 19.24 13.92
CA ALA A 55 -8.06 19.96 15.20
C ALA A 55 -8.59 19.08 16.33
N GLU A 56 -9.55 18.20 16.02
CA GLU A 56 -10.16 17.23 16.93
C GLU A 56 -10.16 15.86 16.23
N PRO A 57 -9.02 15.15 16.22
CA PRO A 57 -8.90 13.91 15.47
C PRO A 57 -9.71 12.78 16.12
N GLU A 58 -10.49 12.08 15.31
CA GLU A 58 -11.22 10.87 15.72
C GLU A 58 -10.55 9.59 15.24
N ILE A 59 -9.73 9.66 14.17
CA ILE A 59 -9.10 8.50 13.53
C ILE A 59 -7.74 8.93 12.98
N ASP A 60 -6.73 8.06 13.12
CA ASP A 60 -5.46 8.16 12.39
C ASP A 60 -5.55 7.31 11.11
N LEU A 61 -5.26 7.91 9.96
CA LEU A 61 -5.15 7.21 8.67
C LEU A 61 -3.70 7.20 8.21
N VAL A 62 -3.18 6.03 7.86
CA VAL A 62 -1.82 5.87 7.34
C VAL A 62 -1.86 5.27 5.93
N ALA A 63 -1.37 6.05 4.97
CA ALA A 63 -1.18 5.62 3.59
C ALA A 63 0.20 4.98 3.41
N VAL A 64 0.28 3.81 2.77
CA VAL A 64 1.51 3.05 2.53
C VAL A 64 1.62 2.73 1.03
N HIS A 65 2.63 3.30 0.38
CA HIS A 65 2.83 3.13 -1.06
C HIS A 65 3.42 1.75 -1.42
N GLY A 66 3.38 1.40 -2.71
CA GLY A 66 4.01 0.20 -3.25
C GLY A 66 5.51 0.35 -3.54
N TRP A 67 6.12 -0.69 -4.10
CA TRP A 67 7.50 -0.62 -4.61
C TRP A 67 7.66 0.50 -5.64
N LYS A 68 8.82 1.18 -5.63
CA LYS A 68 9.11 2.34 -6.49
C LYS A 68 8.15 3.52 -6.30
N GLY A 69 7.38 3.51 -5.21
CA GLY A 69 6.52 4.62 -4.82
C GLY A 69 7.27 5.69 -4.02
N HIS A 70 6.56 6.78 -3.76
CA HIS A 70 7.01 7.87 -2.90
C HIS A 70 5.87 8.23 -1.94
N PRO A 71 6.14 8.58 -0.67
CA PRO A 71 5.10 8.96 0.31
C PRO A 71 4.22 10.16 -0.10
N GLN A 72 4.51 10.83 -1.21
CA GLN A 72 3.74 11.98 -1.68
C GLN A 72 3.32 11.74 -3.13
N ALA A 73 4.27 11.49 -4.03
CA ALA A 73 3.97 11.32 -5.45
C ALA A 73 3.06 10.12 -5.76
N SER A 74 3.08 9.05 -4.95
CA SER A 74 2.17 7.90 -5.13
C SER A 74 0.69 8.25 -4.95
N TRP A 75 0.40 9.37 -4.29
CA TRP A 75 -0.95 9.86 -4.01
C TRP A 75 -1.25 11.17 -4.75
N THR A 76 -0.37 11.58 -5.66
CA THR A 76 -0.48 12.82 -6.43
C THR A 76 -0.73 12.49 -7.90
N SER A 77 -1.79 13.07 -8.48
CA SER A 77 -2.10 12.92 -9.90
C SER A 77 -1.12 13.70 -10.79
N ALA A 78 -1.20 13.47 -12.10
CA ALA A 78 -0.38 14.18 -13.07
C ALA A 78 -0.64 15.70 -13.08
N SER A 79 -1.84 16.15 -12.67
CA SER A 79 -2.15 17.57 -12.53
C SER A 79 -1.64 18.21 -11.23
N GLY A 80 -1.03 17.42 -10.34
CA GLY A 80 -0.46 17.89 -9.07
C GLY A 80 -1.42 17.80 -7.87
N VAL A 81 -2.62 17.24 -8.05
CA VAL A 81 -3.59 17.05 -6.96
C VAL A 81 -3.16 15.88 -6.09
N ASN A 82 -2.88 16.12 -4.81
CA ASN A 82 -2.67 15.06 -3.84
C ASN A 82 -3.98 14.79 -3.10
N TRP A 83 -4.71 13.75 -3.51
CA TRP A 83 -6.08 13.56 -3.03
C TRP A 83 -6.19 13.28 -1.53
N LEU A 84 -5.15 12.77 -0.86
CA LEU A 84 -5.14 12.63 0.59
C LEU A 84 -5.21 14.00 1.29
N ARG A 85 -4.42 14.96 0.81
CA ARG A 85 -4.33 16.32 1.36
C ARG A 85 -5.47 17.21 0.85
N ASP A 86 -5.70 17.18 -0.45
CA ASP A 86 -6.50 18.18 -1.16
C ASP A 86 -7.98 17.80 -1.23
N MET A 87 -8.34 16.54 -0.96
CA MET A 87 -9.73 16.05 -1.08
C MET A 87 -10.18 15.32 0.18
N LEU A 88 -9.51 14.22 0.56
CA LEU A 88 -9.94 13.38 1.69
C LEU A 88 -9.95 14.15 3.02
N ALA A 89 -8.95 15.02 3.25
CA ALA A 89 -8.93 15.90 4.41
C ALA A 89 -10.13 16.86 4.48
N GLN A 90 -10.67 17.29 3.33
CA GLN A 90 -11.85 18.15 3.28
C GLN A 90 -13.14 17.35 3.50
N ASP A 91 -13.23 16.17 2.88
CA ASP A 91 -14.39 15.28 3.00
C ASP A 91 -14.51 14.66 4.41
N MET A 92 -13.37 14.45 5.09
CA MET A 92 -13.29 13.84 6.41
C MET A 92 -12.35 14.66 7.33
N PRO A 93 -12.76 15.84 7.80
CA PRO A 93 -11.90 16.81 8.52
C PRO A 93 -11.47 16.38 9.93
N LYS A 94 -11.95 15.23 10.41
CA LYS A 94 -11.57 14.63 11.69
C LYS A 94 -10.54 13.50 11.56
N LEU A 95 -9.98 13.30 10.35
CA LEU A 95 -8.87 12.39 10.14
C LEU A 95 -7.55 13.11 10.38
N ASN A 96 -6.66 12.51 11.19
CA ASN A 96 -5.25 12.73 10.94
C ASN A 96 -4.84 11.87 9.76
N ILE A 97 -4.10 12.44 8.80
CA ILE A 97 -3.65 11.72 7.62
C ILE A 97 -2.14 11.74 7.59
N HIS A 98 -1.56 10.55 7.48
CA HIS A 98 -0.13 10.32 7.36
C HIS A 98 0.16 9.49 6.12
N SER A 99 1.36 9.66 5.58
CA SER A 99 1.88 8.79 4.53
C SER A 99 3.24 8.26 4.96
N TRP A 100 3.37 6.94 5.01
CA TRP A 100 4.61 6.28 5.39
C TRP A 100 5.42 5.94 4.15
N GLY A 101 6.63 6.50 4.09
CA GLY A 101 7.55 6.35 2.98
C GLY A 101 8.69 5.40 3.31
N TYR A 102 9.17 4.67 2.30
CA TYR A 102 10.39 3.87 2.39
C TYR A 102 11.12 3.88 1.04
N SER A 103 12.46 3.91 1.06
CA SER A 103 13.23 3.81 -0.17
C SER A 103 13.29 2.35 -0.64
N SER A 104 12.97 2.11 -1.90
CA SER A 104 13.40 0.92 -2.65
C SER A 104 14.45 1.39 -3.65
N PRO A 105 15.75 1.43 -3.29
CA PRO A 105 16.77 1.92 -4.18
C PRO A 105 16.77 1.14 -5.49
N ASP A 106 17.06 1.86 -6.57
CA ASP A 106 16.95 1.31 -7.91
C ASP A 106 17.76 0.01 -8.07
N SER A 107 17.22 -0.92 -8.85
CA SER A 107 17.66 -2.32 -9.01
C SER A 107 19.12 -2.57 -9.44
N SER A 108 19.93 -1.51 -9.59
CA SER A 108 21.38 -1.55 -9.83
C SER A 108 22.19 -1.89 -8.57
N CYS A 109 21.64 -1.70 -7.37
CA CYS A 109 22.29 -1.98 -6.09
C CYS A 109 21.77 -3.27 -5.45
N ALA A 110 22.05 -4.42 -6.08
CA ALA A 110 21.75 -5.72 -5.50
C ALA A 110 22.38 -5.85 -4.09
N GLY A 111 21.53 -6.00 -3.06
CA GLY A 111 21.97 -6.29 -1.69
C GLY A 111 21.80 -5.18 -0.63
N ARG A 112 21.17 -4.05 -0.93
CA ARG A 112 20.86 -2.99 0.06
C ARG A 112 19.38 -2.69 0.29
N GLU A 113 18.47 -3.34 -0.43
CA GLU A 113 17.04 -3.11 -0.19
C GLU A 113 16.62 -3.73 1.16
N PRO A 114 15.92 -2.99 2.04
CA PRO A 114 15.33 -3.59 3.22
C PRO A 114 14.27 -4.61 2.79
N SER A 115 14.29 -5.80 3.39
CA SER A 115 13.26 -6.82 3.18
C SER A 115 11.87 -6.28 3.54
N MET A 116 10.78 -6.81 2.95
CA MET A 116 9.43 -6.47 3.40
C MET A 116 9.24 -6.79 4.87
N GLN A 117 9.93 -7.82 5.38
CA GLN A 117 10.00 -8.11 6.81
C GLN A 117 10.56 -6.91 7.59
N ALA A 118 11.74 -6.41 7.22
CA ALA A 118 12.36 -5.28 7.90
C ALA A 118 11.50 -4.01 7.79
N LEU A 119 10.89 -3.77 6.62
CA LEU A 119 9.95 -2.67 6.41
C LEU A 119 8.70 -2.79 7.29
N SER A 120 8.15 -4.00 7.44
CA SER A 120 6.99 -4.26 8.31
C SER A 120 7.30 -3.95 9.78
N GLN A 121 8.48 -4.37 10.25
CA GLN A 121 8.94 -4.09 11.62
C GLN A 121 9.19 -2.60 11.84
N LYS A 122 9.77 -1.94 10.82
CA LYS A 122 10.02 -0.50 10.88
C LYS A 122 8.72 0.31 10.85
N LEU A 123 7.74 -0.07 10.05
CA LEU A 123 6.42 0.56 10.04
C LEU A 123 5.78 0.54 11.44
N VAL A 124 5.80 -0.61 12.13
CA VAL A 124 5.29 -0.73 13.51
C VAL A 124 6.07 0.18 14.47
N SER A 125 7.40 0.21 14.35
CA SER A 125 8.25 1.02 15.23
C SER A 125 8.01 2.51 15.03
N ASP A 126 7.98 2.96 13.77
CA ASP A 126 7.74 4.36 13.40
C ASP A 126 6.32 4.81 13.83
N LEU A 127 5.29 3.98 13.60
CA LEU A 127 3.93 4.31 14.03
C LEU A 127 3.80 4.37 15.54
N TRP A 128 4.37 3.40 16.25
CA TRP A 128 4.32 3.39 17.71
C TRP A 128 4.97 4.65 18.28
N GLN A 129 6.16 5.01 17.78
CA GLN A 129 6.86 6.21 18.22
C GLN A 129 6.09 7.49 17.89
N HIS A 130 5.50 7.57 16.69
CA HIS A 130 4.67 8.72 16.30
C HIS A 130 3.48 8.88 17.24
N ARG A 131 2.72 7.80 17.49
CA ARG A 131 1.53 7.80 18.35
C ARG A 131 1.85 8.10 19.81
N GLU A 132 3.05 7.74 20.26
CA GLU A 132 3.54 8.06 21.62
C GLU A 132 3.84 9.55 21.75
N ASN A 133 4.39 10.15 20.70
CA ASN A 133 4.70 11.58 20.67
C ASN A 133 3.44 12.44 20.49
N SER A 134 2.50 12.01 19.64
CA SER A 134 1.25 12.74 19.37
C SER A 134 0.14 12.45 20.37
N LYS A 135 0.33 11.47 21.27
CA LYS A 135 -0.70 10.97 22.21
C LYS A 135 -1.97 10.48 21.51
N THR A 136 -1.81 9.84 20.35
CA THR A 136 -2.94 9.30 19.56
C THR A 136 -3.10 7.77 19.69
N HIS A 137 -2.48 7.13 20.68
CA HIS A 137 -2.57 5.67 20.88
C HIS A 137 -4.00 5.12 21.01
N GLU A 138 -4.92 5.91 21.54
CA GLU A 138 -6.33 5.53 21.73
C GLU A 138 -7.16 5.73 20.45
N LEU A 139 -6.69 6.52 19.50
CA LEU A 139 -7.44 6.75 18.26
C LEU A 139 -7.46 5.49 17.40
N PRO A 140 -8.61 5.10 16.84
CA PRO A 140 -8.69 4.10 15.79
C PRO A 140 -7.70 4.38 14.67
N LEU A 141 -7.11 3.32 14.13
CA LEU A 141 -6.12 3.35 13.06
C LEU A 141 -6.70 2.70 11.81
N VAL A 142 -6.57 3.39 10.67
CA VAL A 142 -6.97 2.90 9.35
C VAL A 142 -5.75 2.93 8.43
N PHE A 143 -5.56 1.86 7.65
CA PHE A 143 -4.53 1.83 6.61
C PHE A 143 -5.13 1.96 5.21
N ILE A 144 -4.46 2.70 4.34
CA ILE A 144 -4.62 2.61 2.89
C ILE A 144 -3.31 2.10 2.33
N ALA A 145 -3.30 0.95 1.67
CA ALA A 145 -2.06 0.28 1.30
C ALA A 145 -2.09 -0.18 -0.16
N HIS A 146 -1.14 0.31 -0.96
CA HIS A 146 -1.05 -0.01 -2.38
C HIS A 146 -0.01 -1.10 -2.67
N SER A 147 -0.37 -2.06 -3.52
CA SER A 147 0.57 -3.03 -4.10
C SER A 147 1.42 -3.75 -3.03
N ALA A 148 2.74 -3.55 -3.03
CA ALA A 148 3.64 -4.11 -2.03
C ALA A 148 3.44 -3.53 -0.62
N GLY A 149 2.97 -2.28 -0.50
CA GLY A 149 2.60 -1.65 0.75
C GLY A 149 1.54 -2.46 1.49
N GLY A 150 0.63 -3.11 0.76
CA GLY A 150 -0.35 -4.02 1.34
C GLY A 150 0.28 -5.24 2.03
N SER A 151 1.32 -5.84 1.43
CA SER A 151 2.07 -6.93 2.05
C SER A 151 2.83 -6.46 3.30
N ILE A 152 3.40 -5.25 3.25
CA ILE A 152 4.08 -4.63 4.40
C ILE A 152 3.08 -4.40 5.54
N VAL A 153 1.88 -3.89 5.27
CA VAL A 153 0.84 -3.70 6.29
C VAL A 153 0.40 -5.04 6.89
N LYS A 154 0.19 -6.09 6.07
CA LYS A 154 -0.13 -7.44 6.59
C LYS A 154 0.97 -7.96 7.53
N GLY A 155 2.23 -7.81 7.12
CA GLY A 155 3.40 -8.16 7.95
C GLY A 155 3.49 -7.34 9.22
N ALA A 156 3.20 -6.04 9.17
CA ALA A 156 3.23 -5.14 10.31
C ALA A 156 2.14 -5.49 11.33
N LEU A 157 0.93 -5.80 10.88
CA LEU A 157 -0.17 -6.19 11.76
C LEU A 157 0.10 -7.52 12.48
N LEU A 158 0.67 -8.50 11.77
CA LEU A 158 1.12 -9.75 12.40
C LEU A 158 2.26 -9.54 13.38
N TYR A 159 3.29 -8.80 12.96
CA TYR A 159 4.43 -8.49 13.80
C TYR A 159 4.01 -7.76 15.09
N SER A 160 3.09 -6.81 14.96
CA SER A 160 2.49 -6.11 16.10
C SER A 160 1.69 -7.05 17.00
N ALA A 161 0.88 -7.97 16.45
CA ALA A 161 0.07 -8.90 17.23
C ALA A 161 0.89 -9.90 18.06
N SER A 162 2.05 -10.33 17.56
CA SER A 162 2.91 -11.31 18.21
C SER A 162 4.20 -10.72 18.78
N HIS A 163 4.27 -9.40 18.94
CA HIS A 163 5.50 -8.75 19.41
C HIS A 163 5.80 -9.17 20.87
N PRO A 164 7.06 -9.47 21.24
CA PRO A 164 7.39 -9.81 22.63
C PRO A 164 7.16 -8.67 23.63
N ASP A 165 7.21 -7.44 23.14
CA ASP A 165 6.94 -6.21 23.92
C ASP A 165 5.54 -5.71 23.60
N GLU A 166 4.64 -5.77 24.59
CA GLU A 166 3.20 -5.50 24.46
C GLU A 166 2.89 -4.07 24.01
N LYS A 167 3.81 -3.11 24.19
CA LYS A 167 3.57 -1.73 23.75
C LYS A 167 3.37 -1.64 22.22
N PHE A 168 4.04 -2.51 21.47
CA PHE A 168 3.91 -2.57 20.02
C PHE A 168 2.61 -3.26 19.57
N HIS A 169 1.89 -3.96 20.45
CA HIS A 169 0.56 -4.52 20.14
C HIS A 169 -0.46 -3.42 19.87
N GLY A 170 -0.21 -2.19 20.36
CA GLY A 170 -1.06 -1.04 20.15
C GLY A 170 -1.36 -0.76 18.68
N VAL A 171 -0.41 -1.00 17.77
CA VAL A 171 -0.65 -0.80 16.32
C VAL A 171 -1.76 -1.73 15.82
N LYS A 172 -1.65 -3.05 16.06
CA LYS A 172 -2.70 -4.01 15.68
C LYS A 172 -3.99 -3.74 16.44
N ARG A 173 -3.93 -3.50 17.75
CA ARG A 173 -5.11 -3.31 18.62
C ARG A 173 -5.93 -2.08 18.22
N SER A 174 -5.27 -1.00 17.83
CA SER A 174 -5.96 0.21 17.37
C SER A 174 -6.40 0.11 15.91
N THR A 175 -5.87 -0.83 15.12
CA THR A 175 -6.27 -0.98 13.71
C THR A 175 -7.70 -1.51 13.62
N CYS A 176 -8.57 -0.76 12.97
CA CYS A 176 -9.98 -1.09 12.80
C CYS A 176 -10.35 -1.43 11.34
N GLY A 177 -9.52 -1.01 10.38
CA GLY A 177 -9.75 -1.34 8.98
C GLY A 177 -8.59 -1.04 8.06
N VAL A 178 -8.63 -1.69 6.89
CA VAL A 178 -7.59 -1.59 5.87
C VAL A 178 -8.24 -1.52 4.48
N LEU A 179 -7.85 -0.52 3.69
CA LEU A 179 -8.13 -0.44 2.26
C LEU A 179 -6.90 -0.91 1.49
N TYR A 180 -6.99 -2.10 0.91
CA TYR A 180 -5.96 -2.72 0.07
C TYR A 180 -6.19 -2.39 -1.40
N MET A 181 -5.27 -1.63 -2.01
CA MET A 181 -5.34 -1.21 -3.42
C MET A 181 -4.36 -2.05 -4.24
N GLY A 182 -4.84 -2.81 -5.23
CA GLY A 182 -3.98 -3.65 -6.08
C GLY A 182 -3.22 -4.71 -5.26
N THR A 183 -3.76 -5.08 -4.10
CA THR A 183 -3.14 -6.02 -3.16
C THR A 183 -4.05 -7.24 -3.06
N PRO A 184 -3.69 -8.38 -3.67
CA PRO A 184 -4.55 -9.54 -3.67
C PRO A 184 -4.85 -10.08 -2.26
N GLU A 185 -6.05 -10.66 -2.14
CA GLU A 185 -6.73 -11.02 -0.89
C GLU A 185 -5.90 -11.98 -0.04
N LEU A 186 -5.59 -13.19 -0.50
CA LEU A 186 -4.56 -14.07 0.07
C LEU A 186 -4.23 -15.17 -0.95
N ASP A 187 -5.28 -15.80 -1.47
CA ASP A 187 -5.23 -17.09 -2.19
C ASP A 187 -4.35 -17.08 -3.44
N ALA A 188 -4.49 -16.06 -4.28
CA ALA A 188 -3.74 -15.98 -5.54
C ALA A 188 -2.20 -15.93 -5.35
N ARG A 189 -1.72 -15.43 -4.20
CA ARG A 189 -0.29 -15.38 -3.89
C ARG A 189 0.21 -16.65 -3.21
N LEU A 190 -0.63 -17.31 -2.41
CA LEU A 190 -0.24 -18.49 -1.64
C LEU A 190 0.19 -19.63 -2.57
N GLU A 191 -0.59 -19.93 -3.61
CA GLU A 191 -0.32 -21.05 -4.53
C GLU A 191 0.98 -20.85 -5.32
N GLY A 192 1.15 -19.67 -5.91
CA GLY A 192 2.35 -19.34 -6.70
C GLY A 192 3.61 -19.36 -5.84
N LEU A 193 3.52 -18.84 -4.62
CA LEU A 193 4.64 -18.76 -3.69
C LEU A 193 5.01 -20.13 -3.11
N ALA A 194 4.01 -20.94 -2.74
CA ALA A 194 4.24 -22.33 -2.31
C ALA A 194 4.89 -23.16 -3.44
N SER A 195 4.42 -22.98 -4.67
CA SER A 195 5.00 -23.66 -5.84
C SER A 195 6.45 -23.23 -6.08
N TYR A 196 6.75 -21.93 -6.01
CA TYR A 196 8.11 -21.42 -6.13
C TYR A 196 9.04 -22.01 -5.07
N LEU A 197 8.63 -21.99 -3.80
CA LEU A 197 9.44 -22.52 -2.69
C LEU A 197 9.67 -24.03 -2.80
N ALA A 198 8.66 -24.79 -3.25
CA ALA A 198 8.79 -26.22 -3.48
C ALA A 198 9.82 -26.56 -4.58
N ILE A 199 9.89 -25.74 -5.63
CA ILE A 199 10.83 -25.93 -6.76
C ILE A 199 12.23 -25.42 -6.39
N SER A 200 12.33 -24.34 -5.62
CA SER A 200 13.60 -23.64 -5.33
C SER A 200 14.30 -24.08 -4.03
N GLY A 201 13.71 -24.99 -3.24
CA GLY A 201 14.20 -25.43 -1.92
C GLY A 201 15.47 -26.28 -1.86
N GLY A 202 16.42 -26.10 -2.79
CA GLY A 202 17.69 -26.83 -2.83
C GLY A 202 18.74 -26.37 -1.80
N ALA A 203 19.97 -26.91 -1.90
CA ALA A 203 21.06 -26.72 -0.94
C ALA A 203 21.49 -25.26 -0.68
N HIS A 204 21.07 -24.30 -1.51
CA HIS A 204 21.38 -22.87 -1.38
C HIS A 204 20.18 -21.99 -0.95
N ALA A 205 19.03 -22.59 -0.66
CA ALA A 205 17.81 -21.86 -0.30
C ALA A 205 17.96 -21.02 1.00
N ALA A 206 18.80 -21.48 1.93
CA ALA A 206 19.08 -20.77 3.17
C ALA A 206 20.00 -19.54 3.00
N ASP A 207 20.65 -19.37 1.84
CA ASP A 207 21.52 -18.21 1.54
C ASP A 207 20.89 -17.27 0.51
N ASP A 208 19.83 -17.70 -0.18
CA ASP A 208 19.12 -16.90 -1.17
C ASP A 208 18.15 -15.91 -0.50
N ALA A 209 18.41 -14.61 -0.66
CA ALA A 209 17.58 -13.54 -0.11
C ALA A 209 16.15 -13.59 -0.67
N TYR A 210 15.96 -13.98 -1.94
CA TYR A 210 14.64 -14.12 -2.54
C TYR A 210 13.88 -15.30 -1.97
N PHE A 211 14.56 -16.41 -1.70
CA PHE A 211 13.94 -17.57 -1.05
C PHE A 211 13.48 -17.21 0.37
N LYS A 212 14.32 -16.50 1.13
CA LYS A 212 13.97 -15.98 2.47
C LYS A 212 12.75 -15.06 2.42
N GLU A 213 12.76 -14.09 1.51
CA GLU A 213 11.66 -13.13 1.34
C GLU A 213 10.36 -13.85 0.95
N ALA A 214 10.43 -14.79 0.01
CA ALA A 214 9.31 -15.60 -0.42
C ALA A 214 8.76 -16.49 0.71
N SER A 215 9.65 -17.11 1.49
CA SER A 215 9.27 -17.93 2.64
C SER A 215 8.59 -17.09 3.72
N TRP A 216 9.15 -15.92 4.03
CA TRP A 216 8.56 -14.97 4.96
C TRP A 216 7.19 -14.51 4.48
N LEU A 217 7.06 -14.09 3.22
CA LEU A 217 5.78 -13.64 2.67
C LEU A 217 4.71 -14.74 2.71
N LEU A 218 5.06 -15.99 2.42
CA LEU A 218 4.12 -17.11 2.49
C LEU A 218 3.62 -17.31 3.92
N HIS A 219 4.54 -17.27 4.88
CA HIS A 219 4.22 -17.40 6.31
C HIS A 219 3.34 -16.23 6.78
N THR A 220 3.70 -15.01 6.42
CA THR A 220 2.94 -13.78 6.71
C THR A 220 1.53 -13.86 6.15
N LEU A 221 1.35 -14.26 4.89
CA LEU A 221 0.02 -14.37 4.32
C LEU A 221 -0.81 -15.41 5.08
N ARG A 222 -0.28 -16.61 5.34
CA ARG A 222 -0.99 -17.62 6.15
C ARG A 222 -1.34 -17.16 7.56
N GLY A 223 -0.42 -16.46 8.24
CA GLY A 223 -0.69 -15.91 9.56
C GLY A 223 -1.78 -14.84 9.53
N TYR A 224 -1.79 -13.99 8.49
CA TYR A 224 -2.69 -12.87 8.39
C TYR A 224 -4.16 -13.32 8.30
N GLU A 225 -4.41 -14.47 7.68
CA GLU A 225 -5.74 -15.12 7.66
C GLU A 225 -6.36 -15.17 9.06
N GLY A 226 -5.57 -15.59 10.07
CA GLY A 226 -6.00 -15.74 11.46
C GLY A 226 -6.39 -14.44 12.18
N ILE A 227 -5.99 -13.27 11.67
CA ILE A 227 -6.35 -11.96 12.23
C ILE A 227 -7.18 -11.10 11.28
N SER A 228 -7.40 -11.55 10.05
CA SER A 228 -8.03 -10.76 8.99
C SER A 228 -9.46 -10.32 9.32
N GLN A 229 -10.19 -11.13 10.09
CA GLN A 229 -11.57 -10.85 10.50
C GLN A 229 -11.68 -9.78 11.60
N ASP A 230 -10.55 -9.41 12.23
CA ASP A 230 -10.52 -8.36 13.24
C ASP A 230 -10.68 -6.96 12.63
N PHE A 231 -10.57 -6.84 11.29
CA PHE A 231 -10.56 -5.57 10.58
C PHE A 231 -11.68 -5.49 9.55
N ARG A 232 -12.24 -4.30 9.38
CA ARG A 232 -13.01 -3.96 8.18
C ARG A 232 -12.07 -3.77 7.01
N THR A 233 -12.13 -4.69 6.06
CA THR A 233 -11.21 -4.72 4.92
C THR A 233 -11.95 -4.35 3.64
N VAL A 234 -11.33 -3.50 2.82
CA VAL A 234 -11.79 -3.22 1.47
C VAL A 234 -10.68 -3.57 0.50
N TYR A 235 -11.00 -4.33 -0.54
CA TYR A 235 -10.09 -4.69 -1.62
C TYR A 235 -10.45 -3.92 -2.89
N GLY A 236 -9.59 -2.97 -3.27
CA GLY A 236 -9.64 -2.26 -4.54
C GLY A 236 -8.87 -2.99 -5.61
N HIS A 237 -9.55 -3.29 -6.72
CA HIS A 237 -8.99 -4.00 -7.87
C HIS A 237 -8.95 -3.07 -9.08
N GLU A 238 -7.83 -3.04 -9.77
CA GLU A 238 -7.72 -2.43 -11.09
C GLU A 238 -8.50 -3.27 -12.12
N GLN A 239 -9.26 -2.58 -12.97
CA GLN A 239 -10.07 -3.18 -14.01
C GLN A 239 -9.75 -2.51 -15.34
N GLY A 240 -9.38 -3.30 -16.34
CA GLY A 240 -9.27 -2.81 -17.72
C GLY A 240 -10.66 -2.55 -18.30
N ALA A 241 -10.75 -1.67 -19.30
CA ALA A 241 -12.00 -1.25 -19.95
C ALA A 241 -12.90 -2.40 -20.46
N ASN A 242 -12.37 -3.61 -20.62
CA ASN A 242 -13.07 -4.79 -21.16
C ASN A 242 -13.21 -5.96 -20.16
N SER A 243 -12.98 -5.74 -18.86
CA SER A 243 -13.04 -6.85 -17.90
C SER A 243 -14.48 -7.17 -17.52
N VAL A 244 -14.85 -8.45 -17.54
CA VAL A 244 -16.12 -8.92 -16.97
C VAL A 244 -16.05 -8.79 -15.45
N GLN A 245 -17.01 -8.10 -14.83
CA GLN A 245 -17.12 -8.03 -13.38
C GLN A 245 -17.49 -9.41 -12.84
N THR A 246 -16.51 -10.13 -12.27
CA THR A 246 -16.81 -11.19 -11.32
C THR A 246 -17.20 -10.53 -10.01
N HIS A 247 -18.51 -10.41 -9.77
CA HIS A 247 -19.03 -9.87 -8.52
C HIS A 247 -18.61 -10.81 -7.38
N VAL A 248 -17.64 -10.38 -6.57
CA VAL A 248 -17.32 -11.04 -5.31
C VAL A 248 -18.28 -10.47 -4.27
N GLU A 249 -19.15 -11.31 -3.72
CA GLU A 249 -20.04 -10.90 -2.63
C GLU A 249 -19.21 -10.50 -1.41
N GLY A 250 -19.41 -9.26 -0.95
CA GLY A 250 -18.79 -8.79 0.29
C GLY A 250 -19.32 -9.53 1.52
N THR A 251 -18.49 -9.65 2.53
CA THR A 251 -18.89 -10.16 3.85
C THR A 251 -19.25 -9.00 4.79
N ARG A 252 -19.60 -9.30 6.04
CA ARG A 252 -19.81 -8.26 7.07
C ARG A 252 -18.55 -7.41 7.29
N THR A 253 -17.37 -8.00 7.11
CA THR A 253 -16.07 -7.37 7.38
C THR A 253 -15.24 -7.13 6.13
N ALA A 254 -15.64 -7.61 4.94
CA ALA A 254 -14.89 -7.44 3.70
C ALA A 254 -15.75 -6.87 2.56
N ARG A 255 -15.23 -5.92 1.78
CA ARG A 255 -15.85 -5.39 0.56
C ARG A 255 -14.85 -5.33 -0.60
N HIS A 256 -15.39 -5.35 -1.82
CA HIS A 256 -14.60 -5.21 -3.04
C HIS A 256 -15.06 -3.96 -3.80
N ILE A 257 -14.09 -3.18 -4.27
CA ILE A 257 -14.32 -2.07 -5.20
C ILE A 257 -13.50 -2.30 -6.47
N TYR A 258 -14.04 -1.90 -7.62
CA TYR A 258 -13.39 -2.09 -8.92
C TYR A 258 -13.18 -0.72 -9.56
N LEU A 259 -11.94 -0.43 -9.93
CA LEU A 259 -11.51 0.87 -10.43
C LEU A 259 -11.10 0.73 -11.89
N ASN A 260 -11.71 1.51 -12.78
CA ASN A 260 -11.40 1.48 -14.21
C ASN A 260 -10.10 2.25 -14.50
N THR A 261 -8.97 1.63 -14.14
CA THR A 261 -7.65 2.25 -14.13
C THR A 261 -6.58 1.17 -14.21
N THR A 262 -5.31 1.56 -14.33
CA THR A 262 -4.18 0.64 -14.24
C THR A 262 -3.72 0.49 -12.79
N HIS A 263 -2.94 -0.56 -12.51
CA HIS A 263 -2.36 -0.79 -11.19
C HIS A 263 -1.58 0.41 -10.65
N ASP A 264 -0.86 1.14 -11.51
CA ASP A 264 -0.02 2.27 -11.12
C ASP A 264 -0.81 3.58 -10.97
N GLU A 265 -1.95 3.69 -11.66
CA GLU A 265 -2.80 4.88 -11.65
C GLU A 265 -3.96 4.78 -10.63
N MET A 266 -4.16 3.62 -10.00
CA MET A 266 -5.32 3.40 -9.13
C MET A 266 -5.36 4.23 -7.85
N ASN A 267 -4.29 4.93 -7.51
CA ASN A 267 -4.21 5.82 -6.34
C ASN A 267 -4.02 7.29 -6.74
N LYS A 268 -4.37 7.67 -7.96
CA LYS A 268 -4.23 9.02 -8.47
C LYS A 268 -5.58 9.51 -8.97
N TYR A 269 -6.05 10.62 -8.41
CA TYR A 269 -7.34 11.21 -8.73
C TYR A 269 -7.19 12.71 -8.91
N ASP A 270 -7.78 13.26 -9.97
CA ASP A 270 -7.70 14.68 -10.28
C ASP A 270 -8.83 15.51 -9.66
N SER A 271 -9.91 14.88 -9.19
CA SER A 271 -11.12 15.56 -8.74
C SER A 271 -11.89 14.77 -7.68
N ALA A 272 -12.58 15.49 -6.80
CA ALA A 272 -13.55 14.91 -5.87
C ALA A 272 -14.77 14.26 -6.55
N LEU A 273 -14.99 14.55 -7.84
CA LEU A 273 -16.03 13.95 -8.68
C LEU A 273 -15.50 12.74 -9.48
N ASP A 274 -14.24 12.35 -9.30
CA ASP A 274 -13.69 11.15 -9.93
C ASP A 274 -14.40 9.91 -9.35
N PRO A 275 -15.02 9.05 -10.17
CA PRO A 275 -15.75 7.88 -9.68
C PRO A 275 -14.87 6.90 -8.89
N GLY A 276 -13.58 6.82 -9.22
CA GLY A 276 -12.61 6.02 -8.48
C GLY A 276 -12.35 6.60 -7.09
N TYR A 277 -12.18 7.92 -7.01
CA TYR A 277 -12.06 8.60 -5.72
C TYR A 277 -13.32 8.45 -4.87
N GLU A 278 -14.51 8.62 -5.45
CA GLU A 278 -15.77 8.45 -4.73
C GLU A 278 -15.85 7.06 -4.08
N ASN A 279 -15.51 6.00 -4.82
CA ASN A 279 -15.46 4.64 -4.27
C ASN A 279 -14.47 4.50 -3.11
N VAL A 280 -13.29 5.12 -3.22
CA VAL A 280 -12.28 5.13 -2.15
C VAL A 280 -12.77 5.90 -0.92
N ARG A 281 -13.34 7.09 -1.10
CA ARG A 281 -13.90 7.90 -0.02
C ARG A 281 -15.01 7.15 0.72
N GLU A 282 -15.97 6.58 -0.01
CA GLU A 282 -17.07 5.81 0.60
C GLU A 282 -16.56 4.56 1.34
N SER A 283 -15.45 3.97 0.88
CA SER A 283 -14.80 2.86 1.56
C SER A 283 -14.17 3.27 2.89
N VAL A 284 -13.48 4.42 2.94
CA VAL A 284 -12.94 4.98 4.19
C VAL A 284 -14.06 5.34 5.15
N ILE A 285 -15.14 5.95 4.67
CA ILE A 285 -16.35 6.26 5.46
C ILE A 285 -16.96 4.98 6.03
N TRP A 286 -17.08 3.92 5.24
CA TRP A 286 -17.64 2.65 5.69
C TRP A 286 -16.80 1.98 6.78
N ILE A 287 -15.47 2.04 6.67
CA ILE A 287 -14.55 1.59 7.74
C ILE A 287 -14.80 2.42 9.00
N ALA A 288 -14.79 3.75 8.87
CA ALA A 288 -14.96 4.69 9.99
C ALA A 288 -16.31 4.54 10.71
N GLN A 289 -17.39 4.28 9.99
CA GLN A 289 -18.71 4.01 10.56
C GLN A 289 -18.76 2.72 11.38
N GLY A 290 -17.83 1.79 11.16
CA GLY A 290 -17.74 0.57 11.94
C GLY A 290 -17.34 0.79 13.37
N ILE A 291 -16.32 1.62 13.55
CA ILE A 291 -15.78 2.03 14.84
C ILE A 291 -16.91 2.54 15.75
N ARG A 292 -17.68 3.51 15.25
CA ARG A 292 -18.75 4.16 16.03
C ARG A 292 -19.91 3.23 16.40
N LYS A 293 -20.11 2.12 15.67
CA LYS A 293 -21.17 1.15 15.98
C LYS A 293 -20.76 0.16 17.06
N ASP A 294 -19.47 -0.14 17.17
CA ASP A 294 -18.95 -1.05 18.18
C ASP A 294 -18.76 -0.34 19.55
N GLU A 295 -18.85 0.99 19.59
CA GLU A 295 -18.82 1.82 20.81
C GLU A 295 -20.21 2.08 21.44
N LEU A 296 -21.32 1.74 20.76
CA LEU A 296 -22.66 1.89 21.32
C LEU A 296 -23.08 0.60 22.04
N PRO A 297 -23.39 0.64 23.36
CA PRO A 297 -23.90 -0.53 24.05
C PRO A 297 -25.26 -0.93 23.44
N SER A 298 -25.37 -2.20 23.07
CA SER A 298 -26.58 -2.86 22.55
C SER A 298 -27.72 -2.85 23.56
#